data_AF-A0A2A4R329-F1
#
_entry.id   AF-A0A2A4R329-F1
#
_cell.length_a   1.000
_cell.length_b   1.000
_cell.length_c   1.000
_cell.angle_alpha   90.00
_cell.angle_beta   90.00
_cell.angle_gamma   90.00
#
_symmetry.space_group_name_H-M   'P 1'
#
loop_
_entity.id
_entity.type
_entity.pdbx_description
1 polymer ?
#
loop_
_entity_poly.entity_id
_entity_poly.type
_entity_poly.pdbx_seq_one_letter_code
_entity_poly.pdbx_strand_id
1 'polypeptide(L)'
;MKRPGAPKILVILHQPTSTPGRVGMELQNLGYELEPRRPPLGDQLPETMEEYAGAVIFGGPMSANDNDEYVSRETDWIGVPMKEDKPFLGICLGAQMLSKHLGGSVMPNEREFAEVGYYPIFPTDAGRDLIEEWPEMIYQWHREGFTLPSGCELLASSPEYENQAIRCGQNIYGLQFHTELTYMMLNRWTTKGARRFSLNGAQNRAEQMAGRLQYDAPVLKWMKKFLYQWVGPAENHPMNRCPLGSSKEKA
;
A
#
# COMPACT_ATOMS: atom_id res chain seq x y z
N MET A 1 -0.42 -36.42 5.32
CA MET A 1 -1.07 -35.10 5.49
C MET A 1 -0.12 -34.04 4.97
N LYS A 2 -0.50 -33.27 3.94
CA LYS A 2 0.30 -32.12 3.49
C LYS A 2 0.29 -31.09 4.62
N ARG A 3 1.45 -30.53 4.98
CA ARG A 3 1.46 -29.30 5.80
C ARG A 3 0.60 -28.26 5.06
N PRO A 4 -0.27 -27.51 5.73
CA PRO A 4 -0.92 -26.38 5.08
C PRO A 4 0.18 -25.49 4.47
N GLY A 5 -0.03 -25.07 3.21
CA GLY A 5 0.86 -24.09 2.58
C GLY A 5 0.85 -22.79 3.36
N ALA A 6 1.88 -21.96 3.21
CA ALA A 6 1.91 -20.69 3.91
C ALA A 6 0.70 -19.82 3.49
N PRO A 7 0.08 -19.05 4.40
CA PRO A 7 -1.00 -18.13 4.05
C PRO A 7 -0.55 -17.16 2.97
N LYS A 8 -1.46 -16.81 2.06
CA LYS A 8 -1.15 -15.97 0.91
C LYS A 8 -1.55 -14.52 1.14
N ILE A 9 -0.76 -13.58 0.62
CA ILE A 9 -1.17 -12.20 0.40
C ILE A 9 -1.32 -11.97 -1.10
N LEU A 10 -2.49 -11.47 -1.51
CA LEU A 10 -2.73 -11.05 -2.88
C LEU A 10 -1.99 -9.73 -3.14
N VAL A 11 -1.15 -9.67 -4.18
CA VAL A 11 -0.42 -8.44 -4.54
C VAL A 11 -0.78 -7.99 -5.95
N ILE A 12 -1.39 -6.82 -6.05
CA ILE A 12 -1.93 -6.28 -7.30
C ILE A 12 -0.96 -5.22 -7.84
N LEU A 13 -0.46 -5.45 -9.06
CA LEU A 13 0.64 -4.70 -9.69
C LEU A 13 0.24 -4.20 -11.08
N HIS A 14 0.63 -2.97 -11.43
CA HIS A 14 0.12 -2.29 -12.64
C HIS A 14 1.08 -2.27 -13.84
N GLN A 15 2.21 -2.99 -13.80
CA GLN A 15 3.14 -3.09 -14.94
C GLN A 15 3.76 -4.49 -15.03
N PRO A 16 4.19 -4.93 -16.24
CA PRO A 16 4.87 -6.22 -16.41
C PRO A 16 6.12 -6.39 -15.54
N THR A 17 6.79 -5.29 -15.23
CA THR A 17 8.07 -5.27 -14.51
C THR A 17 7.96 -4.59 -13.14
N SER A 18 6.75 -4.28 -12.68
CA SER A 18 6.54 -3.85 -11.30
C SER A 18 6.73 -5.03 -10.36
N THR A 19 7.29 -4.75 -9.19
CA THR A 19 7.47 -5.71 -8.10
C THR A 19 6.91 -5.11 -6.81
N PRO A 20 6.54 -5.94 -5.81
CA PRO A 20 6.07 -5.46 -4.50
C PRO A 20 7.15 -4.78 -3.63
N GLY A 21 8.40 -4.67 -4.12
CA GLY A 21 9.51 -4.03 -3.42
C GLY A 21 9.77 -4.60 -2.02
N ARG A 22 10.17 -3.73 -1.10
CA ARG A 22 10.44 -4.07 0.31
C ARG A 22 9.21 -4.48 1.08
N VAL A 23 8.02 -4.00 0.69
CA VAL A 23 6.76 -4.46 1.29
C VAL A 23 6.59 -5.96 1.04
N GLY A 24 6.79 -6.42 -0.21
CA GLY A 24 6.76 -7.85 -0.50
C GLY A 24 7.84 -8.65 0.22
N MET A 25 9.08 -8.13 0.26
CA MET A 25 10.16 -8.80 0.99
C MET A 25 9.83 -8.97 2.48
N GLU A 26 9.24 -7.95 3.10
CA GLU A 26 8.88 -8.02 4.51
C GLU A 26 7.67 -8.93 4.77
N LEU A 27 6.67 -8.93 3.90
CA LEU A 27 5.57 -9.90 3.98
C LEU A 27 6.08 -11.35 3.86
N GLN A 28 7.07 -11.60 3.01
CA GLN A 28 7.73 -12.91 2.94
C GLN A 28 8.52 -13.22 4.22
N ASN A 29 9.19 -12.23 4.81
CA ASN A 29 9.87 -12.39 6.11
C ASN A 29 8.89 -12.71 7.25
N LEU A 30 7.67 -12.16 7.18
CA LEU A 30 6.57 -12.49 8.09
C LEU A 30 5.97 -13.88 7.82
N GLY A 31 6.43 -14.60 6.79
CA GLY A 31 6.05 -15.97 6.49
C GLY A 31 4.90 -16.12 5.50
N TYR A 32 4.51 -15.06 4.77
CA TYR A 32 3.47 -15.13 3.75
C TYR A 32 4.03 -15.52 2.37
N GLU A 33 3.24 -16.29 1.62
CA GLU A 33 3.41 -16.41 0.18
C GLU A 33 2.76 -15.22 -0.52
N LEU A 34 3.36 -14.72 -1.61
CA LEU A 34 2.80 -13.62 -2.39
C LEU A 34 2.21 -14.15 -3.69
N GLU A 35 0.95 -13.82 -3.96
CA GLU A 35 0.29 -14.18 -5.21
C GLU A 35 0.07 -12.93 -6.07
N PRO A 36 0.87 -12.71 -7.12
CA PRO A 36 0.74 -11.51 -7.94
C PRO A 36 -0.42 -11.58 -8.92
N ARG A 37 -1.16 -10.48 -9.05
CA ARG A 37 -2.11 -10.22 -10.14
C ARG A 37 -1.78 -8.91 -10.83
N ARG A 38 -1.95 -8.87 -12.14
CA ARG A 38 -1.76 -7.71 -13.02
C ARG A 38 -2.99 -7.50 -13.88
N PRO A 39 -4.05 -6.88 -13.35
CA PRO A 39 -5.28 -6.66 -14.12
C PRO A 39 -5.08 -5.92 -15.45
N PRO A 40 -4.14 -4.96 -15.60
CA PRO A 40 -3.83 -4.37 -16.91
C PRO A 40 -3.31 -5.37 -17.96
N LEU A 41 -2.85 -6.55 -17.54
CA LEU A 41 -2.37 -7.63 -18.40
C LEU A 41 -3.37 -8.79 -18.52
N GLY A 42 -4.60 -8.60 -18.04
CA GLY A 42 -5.69 -9.58 -18.17
C GLY A 42 -5.87 -10.51 -16.98
N ASP A 43 -5.06 -10.40 -15.92
CA ASP A 43 -5.29 -11.20 -14.71
C ASP A 43 -6.65 -10.83 -14.09
N GLN A 44 -7.36 -11.84 -13.62
CA GLN A 44 -8.60 -11.67 -12.86
C GLN A 44 -8.29 -11.53 -11.36
N LEU A 45 -9.14 -10.78 -10.67
CA LEU A 45 -9.14 -10.70 -9.22
C LEU A 45 -10.15 -11.73 -8.67
N PRO A 46 -9.87 -12.32 -7.49
CA PRO A 46 -10.71 -13.36 -6.93
C PRO A 46 -12.06 -12.79 -6.46
N GLU A 47 -13.12 -13.59 -6.51
CA GLU A 47 -14.46 -13.17 -6.06
C GLU A 47 -14.56 -13.06 -4.53
N THR A 48 -13.66 -13.72 -3.80
CA THR A 48 -13.60 -13.77 -2.34
C THR A 48 -12.16 -13.76 -1.83
N MET A 49 -11.96 -13.43 -0.55
CA MET A 49 -10.68 -13.44 0.13
C MET A 49 -10.46 -14.72 0.99
N GLU A 50 -11.25 -15.77 0.79
CA GLU A 50 -11.11 -17.06 1.50
C GLU A 50 -9.68 -17.62 1.49
N GLU A 51 -9.01 -17.60 0.33
CA GLU A 51 -7.64 -18.12 0.17
C GLU A 51 -6.54 -17.16 0.64
N TYR A 52 -6.90 -15.93 1.01
CA TYR A 52 -5.95 -14.86 1.27
C TYR A 52 -6.05 -14.35 2.72
N ALA A 53 -4.88 -14.10 3.31
CA ALA A 53 -4.74 -13.44 4.59
C ALA A 53 -4.90 -11.92 4.49
N GLY A 54 -4.80 -11.37 3.28
CA GLY A 54 -4.94 -9.95 2.99
C GLY A 54 -4.57 -9.61 1.55
N ALA A 55 -4.75 -8.35 1.17
CA ALA A 55 -4.44 -7.86 -0.17
C ALA A 55 -3.69 -6.52 -0.14
N VAL A 56 -2.83 -6.31 -1.14
CA VAL A 56 -2.14 -5.04 -1.38
C VAL A 56 -2.36 -4.59 -2.82
N ILE A 57 -2.88 -3.38 -3.02
CA ILE A 57 -2.88 -2.69 -4.32
C ILE A 57 -1.74 -1.68 -4.34
N PHE A 58 -0.77 -1.86 -5.23
CA PHE A 58 0.39 -0.99 -5.35
C PHE A 58 0.14 0.23 -6.26
N GLY A 59 1.13 1.11 -6.35
CA GLY A 59 1.11 2.22 -7.30
C GLY A 59 1.08 1.77 -8.77
N GLY A 60 0.70 2.71 -9.65
CA GLY A 60 0.69 2.54 -11.09
C GLY A 60 0.89 3.88 -11.81
N PRO A 61 1.24 3.87 -13.10
CA PRO A 61 1.39 5.10 -13.89
C PRO A 61 0.05 5.79 -14.23
N MET A 62 -1.07 5.11 -13.99
CA MET A 62 -2.46 5.54 -14.22
C MET A 62 -2.93 6.56 -13.18
N SER A 63 -3.99 7.28 -13.51
CA SER A 63 -4.86 7.93 -12.52
C SER A 63 -5.98 6.97 -12.11
N ALA A 64 -6.43 7.06 -10.86
CA ALA A 64 -7.67 6.38 -10.43
C ALA A 64 -8.93 6.90 -11.17
N ASN A 65 -8.79 8.00 -11.92
CA ASN A 65 -9.83 8.60 -12.77
C ASN A 65 -9.79 8.12 -14.23
N ASP A 66 -8.78 7.33 -14.62
CA ASP A 66 -8.68 6.84 -15.99
C ASP A 66 -9.88 5.93 -16.34
N ASN A 67 -10.32 5.98 -17.60
CA ASN A 67 -11.48 5.23 -18.10
C ASN A 67 -11.16 3.78 -18.50
N ASP A 68 -9.96 3.30 -18.21
CA ASP A 68 -9.60 1.92 -18.46
C ASP A 68 -10.48 0.98 -17.63
N GLU A 69 -11.05 -0.07 -18.26
CA GLU A 69 -11.96 -1.02 -17.60
C GLU A 69 -11.34 -1.67 -16.35
N TYR A 70 -10.04 -1.95 -16.36
CA TYR A 70 -9.39 -2.52 -15.18
C TYR A 70 -9.39 -1.55 -14.00
N VAL A 71 -9.31 -0.23 -14.21
CA VAL A 71 -9.28 0.76 -13.11
C VAL A 71 -10.59 0.75 -12.35
N SER A 72 -11.73 0.77 -13.05
CA SER A 72 -13.05 0.69 -12.39
C SER A 72 -13.24 -0.66 -11.71
N ARG A 73 -12.92 -1.77 -12.39
CA ARG A 73 -13.02 -3.12 -11.83
C ARG A 73 -12.16 -3.31 -10.57
N GLU A 74 -10.92 -2.82 -10.58
CA GLU A 74 -10.02 -2.88 -9.42
C GLU A 74 -10.54 -2.00 -8.27
N THR A 75 -11.05 -0.81 -8.57
CA THR A 75 -11.67 0.09 -7.59
C THR A 75 -12.88 -0.58 -6.92
N ASP A 76 -13.76 -1.21 -7.71
CA ASP A 76 -14.95 -1.90 -7.19
C ASP A 76 -14.58 -3.14 -6.38
N TRP A 77 -13.52 -3.85 -6.80
CA TRP A 77 -13.03 -5.05 -6.13
C TRP A 77 -12.56 -4.80 -4.70
N ILE A 78 -12.14 -3.58 -4.33
CA ILE A 78 -11.78 -3.22 -2.95
C ILE A 78 -12.93 -3.53 -1.97
N GLY A 79 -14.18 -3.53 -2.45
CA GLY A 79 -15.32 -3.92 -1.64
C GLY A 79 -15.31 -5.39 -1.19
N VAL A 80 -14.57 -6.28 -1.86
CA VAL A 80 -14.46 -7.70 -1.49
C VAL A 80 -13.73 -7.87 -0.14
N PRO A 81 -12.45 -7.45 0.02
CA PRO A 81 -11.79 -7.55 1.31
C PRO A 81 -12.49 -6.74 2.40
N MET A 82 -13.10 -5.60 2.07
CA MET A 82 -13.83 -4.79 3.07
C MET A 82 -15.09 -5.51 3.59
N LYS A 83 -15.88 -6.15 2.72
CA LYS A 83 -17.08 -6.90 3.14
C LYS A 83 -16.75 -8.13 3.98
N GLU A 84 -15.59 -8.73 3.74
CA GLU A 84 -15.12 -9.93 4.44
C GLU A 84 -14.25 -9.62 5.67
N ASP A 85 -14.10 -8.34 6.03
CA ASP A 85 -13.24 -7.87 7.14
C ASP A 85 -11.78 -8.37 7.02
N LYS A 86 -11.26 -8.38 5.79
CA LYS A 86 -9.92 -8.87 5.46
C LYS A 86 -8.93 -7.72 5.35
N PRO A 87 -7.69 -7.89 5.87
CA PRO A 87 -6.66 -6.86 5.76
C PRO A 87 -6.45 -6.38 4.32
N PHE A 88 -6.48 -5.06 4.14
CA PHE A 88 -6.23 -4.42 2.85
C PHE A 88 -5.28 -3.23 2.99
N LEU A 89 -4.36 -3.11 2.04
CA LEU A 89 -3.44 -1.99 1.93
C LEU A 89 -3.42 -1.42 0.50
N GLY A 90 -3.81 -0.16 0.36
CA GLY A 90 -3.61 0.61 -0.86
C GLY A 90 -2.36 1.48 -0.77
N ILE A 91 -1.48 1.42 -1.77
CA ILE A 91 -0.27 2.27 -1.88
C ILE A 91 -0.36 3.12 -3.13
N CYS A 92 -0.19 4.44 -2.99
CA CYS A 92 -0.26 5.43 -4.06
C CYS A 92 -1.58 5.31 -4.85
N LEU A 93 -1.56 4.77 -6.07
CA LEU A 93 -2.77 4.47 -6.84
C LEU A 93 -3.78 3.62 -6.05
N GLY A 94 -3.33 2.63 -5.27
CA GLY A 94 -4.22 1.81 -4.45
C GLY A 94 -4.93 2.60 -3.35
N ALA A 95 -4.27 3.61 -2.77
CA ALA A 95 -4.89 4.48 -1.77
C ALA A 95 -5.94 5.42 -2.40
N GLN A 96 -5.65 5.91 -3.59
CA GLN A 96 -6.58 6.71 -4.39
C GLN A 96 -7.83 5.90 -4.79
N MET A 97 -7.63 4.65 -5.24
CA MET A 97 -8.73 3.72 -5.54
C MET A 97 -9.56 3.42 -4.30
N LEU A 98 -8.93 3.21 -3.13
CA LEU A 98 -9.65 3.02 -1.86
C LEU A 98 -10.54 4.23 -1.54
N SER A 99 -10.00 5.45 -1.65
CA SER A 99 -10.79 6.66 -1.41
C SER A 99 -11.98 6.74 -2.38
N LYS A 100 -11.74 6.52 -3.67
CA LYS A 100 -12.80 6.52 -4.70
C LYS A 100 -13.86 5.46 -4.46
N HIS A 101 -13.48 4.24 -4.07
CA HIS A 101 -14.41 3.16 -3.71
C HIS A 101 -15.36 3.58 -2.58
N LEU A 102 -14.86 4.36 -1.62
CA LEU A 102 -15.62 4.87 -0.48
C LEU A 102 -16.34 6.20 -0.75
N GLY A 103 -16.42 6.61 -2.03
CA GLY A 103 -17.12 7.83 -2.44
C GLY A 103 -16.30 9.11 -2.31
N GLY A 104 -15.00 9.01 -2.04
CA GLY A 104 -14.06 10.12 -2.13
C GLY A 104 -13.73 10.49 -3.58
N SER A 105 -12.90 11.53 -3.75
CA SER A 105 -12.44 12.05 -5.03
C SER A 105 -10.92 12.05 -5.11
N VAL A 106 -10.39 11.92 -6.32
CA VAL A 106 -8.96 11.92 -6.61
C VAL A 106 -8.69 13.07 -7.57
N MET A 107 -7.77 13.97 -7.24
CA MET A 107 -7.51 15.15 -8.05
C MET A 107 -6.13 15.76 -7.79
N PRO A 108 -5.56 16.50 -8.76
CA PRO A 108 -4.41 17.35 -8.51
C PRO A 108 -4.71 18.39 -7.43
N ASN A 109 -3.69 18.86 -6.73
CA ASN A 109 -3.89 20.02 -5.86
C ASN A 109 -4.02 21.31 -6.70
N GLU A 110 -4.57 22.38 -6.11
CA GLU A 110 -4.88 23.63 -6.84
C GLU A 110 -3.67 24.30 -7.51
N ARG A 111 -2.46 24.02 -7.01
CA ARG A 111 -1.20 24.58 -7.51
C ARG A 111 -0.47 23.67 -8.49
N GLU A 112 -1.09 22.54 -8.85
CA GLU A 112 -0.47 21.47 -9.64
C GLU A 112 0.90 21.04 -9.09
N PHE A 113 1.07 21.09 -7.77
CA PHE A 113 2.29 20.72 -7.06
C PHE A 113 2.41 19.20 -7.02
N ALA A 114 3.47 18.63 -7.57
CA ALA A 114 3.74 17.21 -7.55
C ALA A 114 4.78 16.87 -6.46
N GLU A 115 4.49 15.86 -5.66
CA GLU A 115 5.48 15.29 -4.75
C GLU A 115 6.25 14.17 -5.46
N VAL A 116 7.46 14.49 -5.93
CA VAL A 116 8.38 13.56 -6.61
C VAL A 116 9.76 13.63 -5.92
N GLY A 117 10.00 12.73 -4.96
CA GLY A 117 11.18 12.75 -4.09
C GLY A 117 10.84 12.57 -2.61
N TYR A 118 11.67 13.07 -1.69
CA TYR A 118 11.44 12.97 -0.24
C TYR A 118 10.76 14.22 0.30
N TYR A 119 9.61 14.07 0.96
CA TYR A 119 8.82 15.19 1.52
C TYR A 119 8.48 14.94 2.99
N PRO A 120 8.25 16.02 3.77
CA PRO A 120 7.93 15.88 5.18
C PRO A 120 6.57 15.20 5.38
N ILE A 121 6.49 14.36 6.40
CA ILE A 121 5.25 13.65 6.78
C ILE A 121 4.90 13.98 8.23
N PHE A 122 3.66 14.35 8.47
CA PHE A 122 3.16 14.79 9.76
C PHE A 122 2.08 13.83 10.25
N PRO A 123 2.41 12.87 11.14
CA PRO A 123 1.39 11.99 11.69
C PRO A 123 0.45 12.73 12.64
N THR A 124 -0.83 12.37 12.59
CA THR A 124 -1.84 12.74 13.58
C THR A 124 -1.63 11.95 14.87
N ASP A 125 -2.38 12.27 15.92
CA ASP A 125 -2.37 11.47 17.16
C ASP A 125 -2.74 10.00 16.86
N ALA A 126 -3.76 9.76 16.03
CA ALA A 126 -4.13 8.42 15.59
C ALA A 126 -3.01 7.70 14.81
N GLY A 127 -2.26 8.44 14.00
CA GLY A 127 -1.06 7.91 13.33
C GLY A 127 0.04 7.50 14.30
N ARG A 128 0.23 8.26 15.39
CA ARG A 128 1.19 7.95 16.46
C ARG A 128 0.74 6.80 17.35
N ASP A 129 -0.57 6.69 17.59
CA ASP A 129 -1.16 5.55 18.31
C ASP A 129 -0.97 4.24 17.54
N LEU A 130 -1.01 4.31 16.20
CA LEU A 130 -0.65 3.17 15.35
C LEU A 130 0.86 2.90 15.46
N ILE A 131 1.70 3.84 15.01
CA ILE A 131 3.16 3.73 15.09
C ILE A 131 3.72 4.98 15.75
N GLU A 132 4.30 4.84 16.93
CA GLU A 132 4.82 5.99 17.70
C GLU A 132 5.88 6.80 16.93
N GLU A 133 6.83 6.10 16.30
CA GLU A 133 7.98 6.70 15.61
C GLU A 133 7.75 6.76 14.10
N TRP A 134 7.41 7.94 13.59
CA TRP A 134 7.33 8.21 12.15
C TRP A 134 8.65 8.75 11.59
N PRO A 135 8.97 8.48 10.31
CA PRO A 135 10.08 9.14 9.64
C PRO A 135 9.77 10.64 9.50
N GLU A 136 10.81 11.48 9.49
CA GLU A 136 10.64 12.92 9.21
C GLU A 136 10.28 13.16 7.74
N MET A 137 10.90 12.39 6.84
CA MET A 137 10.74 12.51 5.40
C MET A 137 10.40 11.14 4.80
N ILE A 138 9.48 11.12 3.84
CA ILE A 138 9.05 9.89 3.16
C ILE A 138 9.05 10.07 1.65
N TYR A 139 9.26 8.98 0.92
CA TYR A 139 9.37 9.03 -0.53
C TYR A 139 7.99 9.11 -1.19
N GLN A 140 7.81 10.08 -2.07
CA GLN A 140 6.61 10.37 -2.82
C GLN A 140 6.87 10.27 -4.32
N TRP A 141 5.84 9.87 -5.07
CA TRP A 141 5.88 9.89 -6.52
C TRP A 141 4.48 10.05 -7.11
N HIS A 142 3.83 11.18 -6.85
CA HIS A 142 2.47 11.42 -7.28
C HIS A 142 2.22 12.89 -7.65
N ARG A 143 1.09 13.15 -8.29
CA ARG A 143 0.62 14.48 -8.72
C ARG A 143 -0.84 14.72 -8.36
N GLU A 144 -1.47 13.73 -7.73
CA GLU A 144 -2.89 13.66 -7.42
C GLU A 144 -2.98 13.17 -5.98
N GLY A 145 -3.79 13.87 -5.18
CA GLY A 145 -4.17 13.41 -3.86
C GLY A 145 -5.58 12.83 -3.90
N PHE A 146 -6.06 12.43 -2.74
CA PHE A 146 -7.43 11.97 -2.56
C PHE A 146 -8.09 12.68 -1.37
N THR A 147 -9.42 12.71 -1.33
CA THR A 147 -10.17 13.20 -0.16
C THR A 147 -10.29 12.10 0.90
N LEU A 148 -10.35 12.51 2.17
CA LEU A 148 -10.65 11.61 3.28
C LEU A 148 -12.09 11.12 3.17
N PRO A 149 -12.35 9.81 2.94
CA PRO A 149 -13.72 9.31 2.85
C PRO A 149 -14.41 9.35 4.22
N SER A 150 -15.74 9.45 4.20
CA SER A 150 -16.54 9.39 5.43
C SER A 150 -16.33 8.06 6.15
N GLY A 151 -16.10 8.11 7.46
CA GLY A 151 -15.85 6.92 8.29
C GLY A 151 -14.40 6.41 8.25
N CYS A 152 -13.50 7.09 7.52
CA CYS A 152 -12.07 6.88 7.62
C CYS A 152 -11.43 7.92 8.55
N GLU A 153 -10.30 7.54 9.13
CA GLU A 153 -9.50 8.35 10.03
C GLU A 153 -8.19 8.74 9.35
N LEU A 154 -7.80 10.01 9.49
CA LEU A 154 -6.53 10.53 8.99
C LEU A 154 -5.40 10.12 9.94
N LEU A 155 -4.37 9.48 9.41
CA LEU A 155 -3.17 9.05 10.14
C LEU A 155 -1.98 9.97 9.91
N ALA A 156 -1.84 10.55 8.72
CA ALA A 156 -0.77 11.49 8.43
C ALA A 156 -1.12 12.44 7.28
N SER A 157 -0.49 13.61 7.31
CA SER A 157 -0.63 14.68 6.33
C SER A 157 0.73 15.23 5.85
N SER A 158 0.69 16.07 4.83
CA SER A 158 1.82 16.85 4.34
C SER A 158 1.34 18.29 4.02
N PRO A 159 2.25 19.26 3.81
CA PRO A 159 1.86 20.65 3.55
C PRO A 159 1.03 20.84 2.28
N GLU A 160 1.30 20.06 1.22
CA GLU A 160 0.65 20.22 -0.10
C GLU A 160 -0.49 19.22 -0.33
N TYR A 161 -0.52 18.12 0.43
CA TYR A 161 -1.55 17.09 0.40
C TYR A 161 -1.94 16.68 1.82
N GLU A 162 -3.17 17.01 2.21
CA GLU A 162 -3.68 16.74 3.56
C GLU A 162 -3.77 15.24 3.86
N ASN A 163 -4.13 14.42 2.87
CA ASN A 163 -4.40 13.00 3.06
C ASN A 163 -3.21 12.16 2.57
N GLN A 164 -2.28 11.82 3.48
CA GLN A 164 -1.10 11.01 3.16
C GLN A 164 -1.22 9.57 3.65
N ALA A 165 -1.85 9.36 4.81
CA ALA A 165 -2.18 8.03 5.30
C ALA A 165 -3.57 8.04 5.93
N ILE A 166 -4.41 7.06 5.61
CA ILE A 166 -5.76 6.91 6.15
C ILE A 166 -5.99 5.47 6.64
N ARG A 167 -6.87 5.32 7.62
CA ARG A 167 -7.41 4.04 8.09
C ARG A 167 -8.93 4.03 7.95
N CYS A 168 -9.50 2.96 7.43
CA CYS A 168 -10.94 2.77 7.32
C CYS A 168 -11.32 1.46 8.05
N GLY A 169 -12.08 1.52 9.14
CA GLY A 169 -12.30 0.35 9.98
C GLY A 169 -11.01 -0.09 10.71
N GLN A 170 -10.81 -1.40 10.91
CA GLN A 170 -9.71 -1.91 11.74
C GLN A 170 -8.42 -2.21 10.96
N ASN A 171 -8.54 -2.74 9.74
CA ASN A 171 -7.43 -3.35 8.99
C ASN A 171 -7.31 -2.90 7.53
N ILE A 172 -8.01 -1.83 7.13
CA ILE A 172 -7.97 -1.23 5.79
C ILE A 172 -7.18 0.07 5.85
N TYR A 173 -6.08 0.15 5.10
CA TYR A 173 -5.20 1.30 5.08
C TYR A 173 -4.96 1.82 3.67
N GLY A 174 -4.86 3.14 3.52
CA GLY A 174 -4.42 3.80 2.30
C GLY A 174 -3.21 4.67 2.59
N LEU A 175 -2.10 4.45 1.89
CA LEU A 175 -0.86 5.23 2.00
C LEU A 175 -0.58 5.89 0.64
N GLN A 176 -0.54 7.21 0.58
CA GLN A 176 -0.23 7.94 -0.67
C GLN A 176 1.26 7.82 -1.05
N PHE A 177 2.11 7.66 -0.04
CA PHE A 177 3.57 7.56 -0.16
C PHE A 177 4.07 6.13 -0.35
N HIS A 178 5.37 6.03 -0.66
CA HIS A 178 6.03 4.77 -0.95
C HIS A 178 7.08 4.38 0.09
N THR A 179 6.84 3.28 0.78
CA THR A 179 7.80 2.66 1.70
C THR A 179 8.52 1.46 1.08
N GLU A 180 8.00 0.93 -0.02
CA GLU A 180 8.44 -0.29 -0.69
C GLU A 180 9.72 -0.11 -1.53
N LEU A 181 10.22 1.10 -1.74
CA LEU A 181 11.32 1.35 -2.67
C LEU A 181 12.60 0.58 -2.30
N THR A 182 13.04 -0.27 -3.22
CA THR A 182 14.43 -0.77 -3.20
C THR A 182 15.36 0.23 -3.88
N TYR A 183 16.66 0.11 -3.67
CA TYR A 183 17.65 0.91 -4.40
C TYR A 183 17.52 0.76 -5.92
N MET A 184 17.25 -0.46 -6.40
CA MET A 184 17.03 -0.72 -7.84
C MET A 184 15.76 -0.05 -8.36
N MET A 185 14.68 -0.05 -7.57
CA MET A 185 13.44 0.67 -7.93
C MET A 185 13.68 2.17 -8.01
N LEU A 186 14.32 2.76 -7.00
CA LEU A 186 14.65 4.17 -7.00
C LEU A 186 15.46 4.55 -8.24
N ASN A 187 16.51 3.78 -8.56
CA ASN A 187 17.32 3.99 -9.76
C ASN A 187 16.48 3.92 -11.04
N ARG A 188 15.63 2.89 -11.17
CA ARG A 188 14.76 2.71 -12.33
C ARG A 188 13.79 3.87 -12.50
N TRP A 189 13.14 4.29 -11.41
CA TRP A 189 12.14 5.37 -11.41
C TRP A 189 12.79 6.70 -11.77
N THR A 190 13.89 7.04 -11.13
CA THR A 190 14.62 8.29 -11.40
C THR A 190 15.31 8.31 -12.77
N THR A 191 15.58 7.16 -13.40
CA THR A 191 16.09 7.12 -14.78
C THR A 191 14.95 7.25 -15.79
N LYS A 192 13.91 6.42 -15.67
CA LYS A 192 12.81 6.40 -16.66
C LYS A 192 11.84 7.57 -16.52
N GLY A 193 11.76 8.14 -15.31
CA GLY A 193 10.84 9.20 -14.96
C GLY A 193 11.44 10.60 -15.01
N ALA A 194 12.64 10.78 -15.59
CA ALA A 194 13.36 12.06 -15.55
C ALA A 194 12.55 13.26 -16.05
N ARG A 195 11.63 13.05 -16.99
CA ARG A 195 10.68 14.08 -17.47
C ARG A 195 9.79 14.66 -16.37
N ARG A 196 9.59 13.96 -15.25
CA ARG A 196 8.79 14.43 -14.10
C ARG A 196 9.53 15.45 -13.24
N PHE A 197 10.84 15.60 -13.39
CA PHE A 197 11.63 16.55 -12.59
C PHE A 197 11.40 18.01 -12.98
N SER A 198 10.70 18.27 -14.09
CA SER A 198 10.25 19.61 -14.46
C SER A 198 8.87 19.97 -13.90
N LEU A 199 8.21 19.06 -13.17
CA LEU A 199 6.95 19.36 -12.51
C LEU A 199 7.18 20.33 -11.34
N ASN A 200 6.18 21.17 -11.08
CA ASN A 200 6.18 22.01 -9.89
C ASN A 200 6.32 21.12 -8.64
N GLY A 201 7.24 21.48 -7.75
CA GLY A 201 7.50 20.72 -6.52
C GLY A 201 8.47 19.54 -6.64
N ALA A 202 8.76 19.03 -7.84
CA ALA A 202 9.59 17.83 -8.01
C ALA A 202 11.07 18.05 -7.67
N GLN A 203 11.67 17.06 -6.99
CA GLN A 203 13.12 17.01 -6.76
C GLN A 203 13.84 16.37 -7.94
N ASN A 204 15.05 16.81 -8.23
CA ASN A 204 15.91 16.20 -9.24
C ASN A 204 16.50 14.87 -8.75
N ARG A 205 17.11 14.11 -9.67
CA ARG A 205 17.69 12.79 -9.35
C ARG A 205 18.72 12.84 -8.21
N ALA A 206 19.61 13.83 -8.19
CA ALA A 206 20.69 13.89 -7.20
C ALA A 206 20.12 14.09 -5.79
N GLU A 207 19.12 14.95 -5.65
CA GLU A 207 18.39 15.18 -4.39
C GLU A 207 17.71 13.90 -3.92
N GLN A 208 17.04 13.17 -4.81
CA GLN A 208 16.37 11.92 -4.45
C GLN A 208 17.37 10.81 -4.04
N MET A 209 18.53 10.72 -4.69
CA MET A 209 19.58 9.77 -4.29
C MET A 209 20.18 10.13 -2.93
N ALA A 210 20.44 11.42 -2.69
CA ALA A 210 20.94 11.91 -1.40
C ALA A 210 19.92 11.68 -0.28
N GLY A 211 18.64 11.98 -0.53
CA GLY A 211 17.54 11.74 0.39
C GLY A 211 17.43 10.27 0.78
N ARG A 212 17.69 9.34 -0.14
CA ARG A 212 17.73 7.91 0.20
C ARG A 212 18.83 7.58 1.22
N LEU A 213 20.01 8.18 1.11
CA LEU A 213 21.09 7.94 2.07
C LEU A 213 20.73 8.44 3.47
N GLN A 214 19.92 9.49 3.56
CA GLN A 214 19.56 10.12 4.82
C GLN A 214 18.29 9.52 5.47
N TYR A 215 17.24 9.31 4.69
CA TYR A 215 15.88 9.07 5.21
C TYR A 215 15.41 7.62 5.09
N ASP A 216 16.12 6.75 4.37
CA ASP A 216 15.64 5.39 4.07
C ASP A 216 15.57 4.47 5.28
N ALA A 217 16.47 4.62 6.26
CA ALA A 217 16.49 3.75 7.43
C ALA A 217 15.27 3.94 8.36
N PRO A 218 14.87 5.17 8.74
CA PRO A 218 13.61 5.41 9.45
C PRO A 218 12.38 4.91 8.69
N VAL A 219 12.30 5.15 7.37
CA VAL A 219 11.19 4.67 6.53
C VAL A 219 11.10 3.14 6.55
N LEU A 220 12.24 2.45 6.47
CA LEU A 220 12.28 0.99 6.57
C LEU A 220 11.82 0.49 7.94
N LYS A 221 12.27 1.12 9.03
CA LYS A 221 11.86 0.79 10.40
C LYS A 221 10.34 0.94 10.56
N TRP A 222 9.79 2.06 10.10
CA TRP A 222 8.35 2.33 10.12
C TRP A 222 7.57 1.27 9.34
N MET A 223 7.98 0.98 8.11
CA MET A 223 7.31 -0.01 7.24
C MET A 223 7.25 -1.40 7.89
N LYS A 224 8.34 -1.86 8.52
CA LYS A 224 8.36 -3.14 9.20
C LYS A 224 7.37 -3.20 10.35
N LYS A 225 7.36 -2.15 11.20
CA LYS A 225 6.41 -2.05 12.32
C LYS A 225 4.97 -1.99 11.81
N PHE A 226 4.71 -1.20 10.76
CA PHE A 226 3.39 -1.08 10.15
C PHE A 226 2.89 -2.43 9.62
N LEU A 227 3.68 -3.15 8.82
CA LEU A 227 3.26 -4.46 8.27
C LEU A 227 3.06 -5.50 9.36
N TYR A 228 3.88 -5.48 10.41
CA TYR A 228 3.69 -6.34 11.58
C TYR A 228 2.36 -6.04 12.29
N GLN A 229 1.98 -4.77 12.47
CA GLN A 229 0.69 -4.43 13.06
C GLN A 229 -0.49 -4.72 12.14
N TRP A 230 -0.30 -4.57 10.82
CA TRP A 230 -1.35 -4.75 9.83
C TRP A 230 -1.79 -6.21 9.67
N VAL A 231 -0.84 -7.14 9.47
CA VAL A 231 -1.15 -8.55 9.22
C VAL A 231 -0.56 -9.52 10.24
N GLY A 232 0.40 -9.08 11.07
CA GLY A 232 1.13 -9.95 11.99
C GLY A 232 2.03 -10.95 11.27
N PRO A 233 2.68 -11.86 12.01
CA PRO A 233 3.40 -12.98 11.42
C PRO A 233 2.41 -14.08 11.01
N ALA A 234 2.69 -14.74 9.88
CA ALA A 234 1.81 -15.74 9.28
C ALA A 234 1.54 -16.92 10.22
N GLU A 235 2.48 -17.30 11.09
CA GLU A 235 2.30 -18.37 12.09
C GLU A 235 1.11 -18.14 13.04
N ASN A 236 0.76 -16.87 13.29
CA ASN A 236 -0.37 -16.50 14.14
C ASN A 236 -1.70 -16.46 13.37
N HIS A 237 -1.66 -16.55 12.04
CA HIS A 237 -2.82 -16.43 11.18
C HIS A 237 -3.77 -17.64 11.37
N PRO A 238 -5.10 -17.45 11.43
CA PRO A 238 -6.06 -18.52 11.67
C PRO A 238 -5.95 -19.71 10.69
N MET A 239 -5.58 -19.42 9.43
CA MET A 239 -5.34 -20.44 8.39
C MET A 239 -4.22 -21.43 8.74
N ASN A 240 -3.30 -21.07 9.64
CA ASN A 240 -2.22 -21.93 10.11
C ASN A 240 -2.57 -22.71 11.39
N ARG A 241 -3.71 -22.43 12.03
CA ARG A 241 -4.19 -23.22 13.16
C ARG A 241 -4.77 -24.52 12.62
N CYS A 242 -3.99 -25.59 12.66
CA CYS A 242 -4.50 -26.95 12.48
C CYS A 242 -5.67 -27.13 13.46
N PRO A 243 -6.88 -27.53 13.02
CA PRO A 243 -7.94 -27.86 13.97
C PRO A 243 -7.46 -29.09 14.74
N LEU A 244 -6.99 -28.88 15.97
CA LEU A 244 -6.78 -29.96 16.93
C LEU A 244 -8.13 -30.67 17.03
N GLY A 245 -8.15 -31.93 16.60
CA GLY A 245 -9.35 -32.72 16.49
C GLY A 245 -10.14 -32.66 17.79
N SER A 246 -11.44 -32.39 17.68
CA SER A 246 -12.38 -32.70 18.75
C SER A 246 -12.34 -34.21 18.98
N SER A 247 -11.52 -34.64 19.93
CA SER A 247 -11.61 -35.96 20.51
C SER A 247 -13.01 -36.10 21.08
N LYS A 248 -13.81 -36.92 20.41
CA LYS A 248 -15.04 -37.48 20.96
C LYS A 248 -14.70 -38.16 22.28
N GLU A 249 -15.05 -37.57 23.41
CA GLU A 249 -15.31 -38.35 24.61
C GLU A 249 -16.73 -38.90 24.50
N LYS A 250 -16.81 -40.18 24.12
CA LYS A 250 -17.91 -41.04 24.50
C LYS A 250 -17.68 -41.43 25.96
N ALA A 251 -18.59 -41.03 26.84
CA ALA A 251 -19.03 -41.79 28.01
C ALA A 251 -20.47 -41.39 28.28
#